data_AF-A0A0G4JV66-F1
#
_entry.id   AF-A0A0G4JV66-F1
#
_cell.length_a   1.000
_cell.length_b   1.000
_cell.length_c   1.000
_cell.angle_alpha   90.00
_cell.angle_beta   90.00
_cell.angle_gamma   90.00
#
_symmetry.space_group_name_H-M   'P 1'
#
loop_
_entity.id
_entity.type
_entity.pdbx_description
1 polymer ?
#
loop_
_entity_poly.entity_id
_entity_poly.type
_entity_poly.pdbx_seq_one_letter_code
_entity_poly.pdbx_strand_id
1 'polypeptide(L)' 'MARLSREMQTLARQAGGSYKTVHDRLKIAERLASHLLSLNIQICSVQHLKAKHIESYIVTLLIIEDRV' A
#
# COMPACT_ATOMS: atom_id res chain seq x y z
N MET A 1 -2.19 -0.42 -13.33
CA MET A 1 -1.21 -0.29 -12.23
C MET A 1 -0.89 1.17 -11.98
N ALA A 2 -1.37 1.73 -10.87
CA ALA A 2 -1.09 3.12 -10.50
C ALA A 2 0.42 3.33 -10.27
N ARG A 3 0.92 4.53 -10.59
CA ARG A 3 2.36 4.88 -10.52
C ARG A 3 2.96 4.61 -9.14
N LEU A 4 2.25 4.97 -8.08
CA LEU A 4 2.63 4.70 -6.70
C LEU A 4 2.83 3.21 -6.41
N SER A 5 1.93 2.34 -6.90
CA SER A 5 2.05 0.90 -6.69
C SER A 5 3.34 0.34 -7.28
N ARG A 6 3.71 0.79 -8.50
CA ARG A 6 4.97 0.36 -9.14
C ARG A 6 6.20 0.80 -8.34
N GLU A 7 6.24 2.06 -7.91
CA GLU A 7 7.35 2.58 -7.11
C GLU A 7 7.50 1.82 -5.78
N MET A 8 6.39 1.62 -5.06
CA MET A 8 6.40 0.84 -3.83
C MET A 8 6.84 -0.61 -4.05
N GLN A 9 6.41 -1.25 -5.14
CA GLN A 9 6.84 -2.62 -5.47
C GLN A 9 8.35 -2.69 -5.78
N THR A 10 8.90 -1.69 -6.46
CA THR A 10 10.34 -1.59 -6.69
C THR A 10 11.10 -1.47 -5.37
N LEU A 11 10.65 -0.58 -4.47
CA LEU A 11 11.24 -0.42 -3.14
C LEU A 11 11.13 -1.71 -2.32
N ALA A 12 10.01 -2.42 -2.39
CA ALA A 12 9.81 -3.69 -1.70
C ALA A 12 10.79 -4.78 -2.14
N ARG A 13 11.13 -4.82 -3.45
CA ARG A 13 12.16 -5.73 -3.99
C ARG A 13 13.56 -5.30 -3.59
N GLN A 14 13.86 -3.99 -3.63
CA GLN A 14 15.16 -3.44 -3.23
C GLN A 14 15.46 -3.64 -1.74
N ALA A 15 14.43 -3.61 -0.88
CA ALA A 15 14.57 -3.88 0.55
C ALA A 15 15.01 -5.32 0.88
N GLY A 16 14.99 -6.24 -0.10
CA GLY A 16 15.43 -7.62 0.06
C GLY A 16 14.61 -8.43 1.07
N GLY A 17 15.19 -9.54 1.53
CA GLY A 17 14.56 -10.51 2.44
C GLY A 17 14.13 -11.80 1.75
N SER A 18 13.47 -12.69 2.50
CA SER A 18 12.97 -13.94 1.94
C SER A 18 11.92 -13.70 0.85
N TYR A 19 11.76 -14.66 -0.07
CA TYR A 19 10.72 -14.60 -1.11
C TYR A 19 9.33 -14.33 -0.53
N LYS A 20 9.00 -14.95 0.62
CA LYS A 20 7.72 -14.74 1.31
C LYS A 20 7.59 -13.28 1.78
N THR A 21 8.63 -12.74 2.42
CA THR A 21 8.64 -11.34 2.91
C THR A 21 8.47 -10.33 1.77
N VAL A 22 9.18 -10.51 0.65
CA VAL A 22 9.05 -9.63 -0.51
C VAL A 22 7.65 -9.73 -1.09
N HIS A 23 7.12 -10.94 -1.25
CA HIS A 23 5.76 -11.18 -1.75
C HIS A 23 4.69 -10.51 -0.90
N ASP A 24 4.79 -10.61 0.43
CA ASP A 24 3.83 -9.99 1.34
C ASP A 24 3.88 -8.45 1.24
N ARG A 25 5.07 -7.86 1.10
CA ARG A 25 5.25 -6.41 0.88
C ARG A 25 4.66 -5.95 -0.46
N LEU A 26 4.82 -6.74 -1.53
CA LEU A 26 4.21 -6.45 -2.83
C LEU A 26 2.68 -6.38 -2.72
N LYS A 27 2.07 -7.33 -2.01
CA LYS A 27 0.62 -7.33 -1.76
C LYS A 27 0.16 -6.13 -0.92
N ILE A 28 0.95 -5.71 0.06
CA ILE A 28 0.64 -4.50 0.85
C ILE A 28 0.70 -3.25 -0.05
N ALA A 29 1.72 -3.13 -0.90
CA ALA A 29 1.87 -2.01 -1.83
C ALA A 29 0.70 -1.91 -2.82
N GLU A 30 0.23 -3.05 -3.35
CA GLU A 30 -0.93 -3.10 -4.23
C GLU A 30 -2.23 -2.71 -3.50
N ARG A 31 -2.45 -3.22 -2.29
CA ARG A 31 -3.63 -2.91 -1.48
C ARG A 31 -3.67 -1.43 -1.08
N LEU A 32 -2.56 -0.86 -0.60
CA LEU A 32 -2.50 0.55 -0.24
C LEU A 32 -2.80 1.46 -1.44
N ALA A 33 -2.18 1.19 -2.60
CA ALA A 33 -2.42 2.00 -3.79
C ALA A 33 -3.88 1.93 -4.27
N SER A 34 -4.50 0.75 -4.16
CA SER A 34 -5.91 0.55 -4.52
C SER A 34 -6.85 1.27 -3.55
N HIS A 35 -6.53 1.25 -2.25
CA HIS A 35 -7.26 2.00 -1.21
C HIS A 35 -7.23 3.51 -1.45
N LEU A 36 -6.07 4.06 -1.80
CA LEU A 36 -5.97 5.50 -2.08
C LEU A 36 -6.75 5.87 -3.34
N LEU A 37 -6.72 5.02 -4.36
CA LEU A 37 -7.49 5.22 -5.59
C LEU A 37 -9.00 5.19 -5.34
N SER A 38 -9.50 4.29 -4.47
CA SER A 38 -10.94 4.24 -4.15
C SER A 38 -11.42 5.48 -3.40
N LEU A 39 -10.53 6.14 -2.66
CA LEU A 39 -10.77 7.45 -2.03
C LEU A 39 -10.56 8.65 -2.97
N ASN A 40 -10.29 8.39 -4.25
CA ASN A 40 -9.93 9.40 -5.26
C ASN A 40 -8.67 10.22 -4.89
N ILE A 41 -7.77 9.64 -4.10
CA ILE A 41 -6.50 10.24 -3.69
C ILE A 41 -5.43 9.84 -4.71
N GLN A 42 -5.02 10.80 -5.53
CA GLN A 42 -4.05 10.60 -6.60
C GLN A 42 -2.63 10.91 -6.14
N ILE A 43 -1.99 9.95 -5.47
CA ILE A 43 -0.58 10.04 -5.11
C ILE A 43 0.26 9.31 -6.15
N CYS A 44 1.29 9.99 -6.65
CA CYS A 44 2.16 9.49 -7.71
C CYS A 44 3.54 9.06 -7.21
N SER A 45 3.91 9.40 -5.97
CA SER A 45 5.16 8.94 -5.36
C SER A 45 5.06 8.75 -3.84
N VAL A 46 5.82 7.79 -3.30
CA VAL A 46 5.95 7.46 -1.87
C VAL A 46 6.33 8.67 -1.03
N GLN A 47 7.12 9.62 -1.56
CA GLN A 47 7.51 10.83 -0.83
C GLN A 47 6.32 11.74 -0.47
N HIS A 48 5.20 11.60 -1.18
CA HIS A 48 3.97 12.36 -0.92
C HIS A 48 2.97 11.60 -0.04
N LEU A 49 3.30 10.38 0.40
CA LEU A 49 2.52 9.70 1.43
C LEU A 49 2.65 10.46 2.76
N LYS A 50 1.52 10.61 3.45
CA LYS A 50 1.40 11.25 4.76
C LYS A 50 0.81 10.25 5.73
N ALA A 51 1.05 10.45 7.03
CA ALA A 51 0.52 9.59 8.09
C ALA A 51 -0.98 9.30 7.93
N LYS A 52 -1.78 10.34 7.64
CA LYS A 52 -3.24 10.23 7.40
C LYS A 52 -3.63 9.20 6.32
N HIS A 53 -2.79 8.99 5.30
CA HIS A 53 -3.07 8.01 4.24
C HIS A 53 -2.88 6.57 4.75
N ILE A 54 -1.88 6.38 5.60
CA ILE A 54 -1.59 5.09 6.24
C ILE A 54 -2.64 4.79 7.32
N GLU A 55 -2.99 5.78 8.14
CA GLU A 55 -4.06 5.67 9.13
C GLU A 55 -5.38 5.26 8.48
N SER A 56 -5.78 5.95 7.40
CA SER A 56 -6.99 5.61 6.64
C SER A 56 -6.98 4.16 6.11
N TYR A 57 -5.83 3.69 5.65
CA TYR A 57 -5.66 2.31 5.19
C TYR A 57 -5.79 1.30 6.34
N ILE A 58 -5.15 1.56 7.49
CA ILE A 58 -5.24 0.69 8.67
C ILE A 58 -6.67 0.64 9.21
N VAL A 59 -7.35 1.78 9.31
CA VAL A 59 -8.76 1.85 9.75
C VAL A 59 -9.64 0.99 8.86
N THR A 60 -9.44 1.04 7.54
CA THR A 60 -10.19 0.22 6.59
C THR A 60 -9.92 -1.27 6.79
N LEU A 61 -8.68 -1.64 7.10
CA LEU A 61 -8.31 -3.03 7.37
C LEU A 61 -9.00 -3.58 8.62
N LEU A 62 -9.04 -2.79 9.71
CA LEU A 62 -9.69 -3.18 10.97
C LEU A 62 -11.21 -3.28 10.83
N ILE A 63 -11.85 -2.33 10.14
CA ILE A 63 -13.31 -2.34 9.93
C ILE A 63 -13.76 -3.57 9.15
N ILE A 64 -12.92 -4.09 8.23
CA ILE A 64 -13.25 -5.29 7.47
C ILE A 64 -13.19 -6.55 8.37
N GLU A 65 -12.29 -6.61 9.35
CA GLU A 65 -12.24 -7.73 10.31
C GLU A 65 -13.46 -7.74 11.24
N ASP A 66 -14.02 -6.59 11.61
CA ASP A 66 -15.25 -6.51 12.42
C ASP A 66 -16.54 -6.85 11.63
N ARG A 67 -16.45 -7.11 10.33
CA ARG A 67 -17.59 -7.35 9.42
C ARG A 67 -17.67 -8.80 8.91
N VAL A 68 -16.79 -9.68 9.38
CA VAL A 68 -16.73 -11.12 9.07
C VAL A 68 -16.93 -11.92 10.35
#